data_AF-A0A6I1KC06-F1
#
_entry.id   AF-A0A6I1KC06-F1
#
_cell.length_a   1.000
_cell.length_b   1.000
_cell.length_c   1.000
_cell.angle_alpha   90.00
_cell.angle_beta   90.00
_cell.angle_gamma   90.00
#
_symmetry.space_group_name_H-M   'P 1'
#
loop_
_entity.id
_entity.type
_entity.pdbx_description
1 polymer ?
#
loop_
_entity_poly.entity_id
_entity_poly.type
_entity_poly.pdbx_seq_one_letter_code
_entity_poly.pdbx_strand_id
1 'polypeptide(L)'
;MSWLRHWKVVLALVALFAFGAATGTVITLKVVKRVIEGRTNPERMSQSLLQEYQRRLRLTPEQADKIRPILQRTGREMWELRTEMAGRTFQVIRASHEEIAAELTPEQREEFARLNREMRERLRLQGPPGPKGLPPMKGPGVFSAPAPKGEPKRLKEGDK
;
A
#
# COMPACT_ATOMS: atom_id res chain seq x y z
N MET A 1 49.86 14.20 25.82
CA MET A 1 48.94 13.05 26.00
C MET A 1 47.57 13.50 26.56
N SER A 2 46.74 14.22 25.78
CA SER A 2 45.35 14.53 26.16
C SER A 2 44.32 13.54 25.58
N TRP A 3 44.74 12.68 24.66
CA TRP A 3 43.87 11.76 23.90
C TRP A 3 43.17 10.68 24.77
N LEU A 4 43.85 10.18 25.82
CA LEU A 4 43.30 9.19 26.76
C LEU A 4 42.16 9.74 27.64
N ARG A 5 42.07 11.06 27.84
CA ARG A 5 41.05 11.68 28.71
C ARG A 5 39.69 11.86 28.01
N HIS A 6 39.69 11.93 26.68
CA HIS A 6 38.50 12.26 25.89
C HIS A 6 37.75 11.00 25.38
N TRP A 7 38.39 9.83 25.43
CA TRP A 7 37.77 8.54 25.10
C TRP A 7 36.49 8.26 25.90
N LYS A 8 36.45 8.65 27.19
CA LYS A 8 35.24 8.50 28.03
C LYS A 8 34.09 9.37 27.54
N VAL A 9 34.40 10.58 27.04
CA VAL A 9 33.42 11.50 26.46
C VAL A 9 32.90 10.96 25.13
N VAL A 10 33.80 10.43 24.28
CA VAL A 10 33.42 9.78 23.02
C VAL A 10 32.51 8.58 23.29
N LEU A 11 32.85 7.73 24.27
CA LEU A 11 31.99 6.60 24.66
C LEU A 11 30.62 7.05 25.17
N ALA A 12 30.56 8.10 26.00
CA ALA A 12 29.30 8.63 26.49
C ALA A 12 28.42 9.19 25.34
N LEU A 13 29.02 9.88 24.37
CA LEU A 13 28.32 10.38 23.19
C LEU A 13 27.84 9.25 22.28
N VAL A 14 28.67 8.24 22.02
CA VAL A 14 28.28 7.06 21.25
C VAL A 14 27.15 6.32 21.95
N ALA A 15 27.21 6.17 23.29
CA ALA A 15 26.14 5.55 24.06
C ALA A 15 24.83 6.34 23.97
N LEU A 16 24.88 7.67 24.12
CA LEU A 16 23.70 8.54 23.99
C LEU A 16 23.10 8.47 22.57
N PHE A 17 23.96 8.45 21.55
CA PHE A 17 23.55 8.31 20.16
C PHE A 17 22.92 6.93 19.92
N ALA A 18 23.50 5.85 20.44
CA ALA A 18 22.96 4.50 20.33
C ALA A 18 21.60 4.39 21.03
N PHE A 19 21.43 5.02 22.19
CA PHE A 19 20.15 5.12 22.88
C PHE A 19 19.12 5.90 22.08
N GLY A 20 19.51 7.05 21.49
CA GLY A 20 18.67 7.85 20.62
C GLY A 20 18.24 7.08 19.37
N ALA A 21 19.17 6.39 18.71
CA ALA A 21 18.91 5.57 17.54
C ALA A 21 17.98 4.40 17.87
N ALA A 22 18.25 3.65 18.95
CA ALA A 22 17.40 2.55 19.38
C ALA A 22 15.96 3.03 19.69
N THR A 23 15.84 4.14 20.42
CA THR A 23 14.53 4.72 20.76
C THR A 23 13.79 5.19 19.51
N GLY A 24 14.49 5.91 18.62
CA GLY A 24 13.96 6.37 17.34
C GLY A 24 13.49 5.23 16.45
N THR A 25 14.27 4.15 16.33
CA THR A 25 13.91 2.95 15.57
C THR A 25 12.66 2.28 16.15
N VAL A 26 12.59 2.07 17.46
CA VAL A 26 11.42 1.44 18.11
C VAL A 26 10.14 2.27 17.90
N ILE A 27 10.22 3.59 18.07
CA ILE A 27 9.07 4.49 17.85
C ILE A 27 8.65 4.45 16.37
N THR A 28 9.62 4.57 15.45
CA THR A 28 9.35 4.58 14.02
C THR A 28 8.71 3.28 13.56
N LEU A 29 9.23 2.12 14.00
CA LEU A 29 8.66 0.82 13.68
C LEU A 29 7.22 0.67 14.21
N LYS A 30 6.94 1.15 15.42
CA LYS A 30 5.57 1.13 15.99
C LYS A 30 4.61 2.02 15.20
N VAL A 31 5.02 3.23 14.82
CA VAL A 31 4.19 4.16 14.04
C VAL A 31 3.92 3.60 12.65
N VAL A 32 4.95 3.11 11.96
CA VAL A 32 4.83 2.50 10.64
C VAL A 32 3.92 1.28 10.69
N LYS A 33 4.11 0.38 11.66
CA LYS A 33 3.25 -0.80 11.85
C LYS A 33 1.79 -0.40 12.06
N ARG A 34 1.51 0.61 12.90
CA ARG A 34 0.15 1.11 13.12
C ARG A 34 -0.49 1.71 11.85
N VAL A 35 0.28 2.45 11.06
CA VAL A 35 -0.20 3.05 9.80
C VAL A 35 -0.46 1.97 8.75
N ILE A 36 0.39 0.95 8.67
CA ILE A 36 0.22 -0.18 7.73
C ILE A 36 -0.97 -1.04 8.16
N GLU A 37 -1.05 -1.43 9.43
CA GLU A 37 -2.17 -2.22 9.96
C GLU A 37 -3.52 -1.49 9.83
N GLY A 38 -3.55 -0.16 9.97
CA GLY A 38 -4.76 0.63 9.71
C GLY A 38 -5.20 0.64 8.24
N ARG A 39 -4.29 0.34 7.31
CA ARG A 39 -4.57 0.25 5.86
C ARG A 39 -4.88 -1.18 5.40
N THR A 40 -4.36 -2.18 6.10
CA THR A 40 -4.54 -3.60 5.74
C THR A 40 -5.64 -4.27 6.55
N ASN A 41 -6.08 -3.69 7.67
CA ASN A 41 -7.20 -4.21 8.45
C ASN A 41 -8.49 -3.45 8.09
N PRO A 42 -9.45 -4.10 7.40
CA PRO A 42 -10.68 -3.43 6.95
C PRO A 42 -11.55 -2.94 8.12
N GLU A 43 -11.53 -3.62 9.26
CA GLU A 43 -12.27 -3.23 10.46
C GLU A 43 -11.72 -1.93 11.05
N ARG A 44 -10.39 -1.80 11.19
CA ARG A 44 -9.75 -0.57 11.70
C ARG A 44 -9.99 0.62 10.79
N MET A 45 -9.95 0.41 9.48
CA MET A 45 -10.30 1.45 8.51
C MET A 45 -11.76 1.91 8.68
N SER A 46 -12.70 0.96 8.75
CA SER A 46 -14.13 1.27 8.93
C SER A 46 -14.40 2.03 10.24
N GLN A 47 -13.73 1.65 11.33
CA GLN A 47 -13.84 2.32 12.63
C GLN A 47 -13.28 3.74 12.58
N SER A 48 -12.10 3.94 11.97
CA SER A 48 -11.50 5.27 11.83
C SER A 48 -12.38 6.21 11.01
N LEU A 49 -13.01 5.71 9.93
CA LEU A 49 -13.93 6.50 9.11
C LEU A 49 -15.22 6.82 9.88
N LEU A 50 -15.77 5.86 10.62
CA LEU A 50 -16.97 6.09 11.42
C LEU A 50 -16.72 7.16 12.49
N GLN A 51 -15.58 7.12 13.18
CA GLN A 51 -15.19 8.15 14.16
C GLN A 51 -15.04 9.53 13.51
N GLU A 52 -14.45 9.59 12.31
CA GLU A 52 -14.33 10.83 11.55
C GLU A 52 -15.70 11.40 11.18
N TYR A 53 -16.61 10.55 10.72
CA TYR A 53 -17.97 10.93 10.33
C TYR A 53 -18.79 11.35 11.53
N GLN A 54 -18.71 10.62 12.65
CA GLN A 54 -19.34 11.03 13.91
C GLN A 54 -18.86 12.42 14.34
N ARG A 55 -17.54 12.69 14.27
CA ARG A 55 -16.97 13.97 14.68
C ARG A 55 -17.37 15.12 13.74
N ARG A 56 -17.29 14.92 12.43
CA ARG A 56 -17.51 15.99 11.43
C ARG A 56 -18.97 16.21 11.08
N LEU A 57 -19.75 15.13 10.98
CA LEU A 57 -21.17 15.19 10.60
C LEU A 57 -22.09 15.22 11.82
N ARG A 58 -21.55 15.07 13.03
CA ARG A 58 -22.31 15.04 14.29
C ARG A 58 -23.43 13.99 14.25
N LEU A 59 -23.08 12.78 13.83
CA LEU A 59 -24.03 11.68 13.68
C LEU A 59 -24.72 11.36 15.02
N THR A 60 -26.03 11.14 15.00
CA THR A 60 -26.75 10.57 16.15
C THR A 60 -26.34 9.10 16.36
N PRO A 61 -26.57 8.52 17.55
CA PRO A 61 -26.31 7.10 17.78
C PRO A 61 -27.00 6.20 16.75
N GLU A 62 -28.26 6.48 16.41
CA GLU A 62 -29.06 5.70 15.47
C GLU A 62 -28.50 5.81 14.03
N GLN A 63 -27.99 6.98 13.64
CA GLN A 63 -27.32 7.16 12.36
C GLN A 63 -26.00 6.40 12.31
N ALA A 64 -25.21 6.47 13.39
CA ALA A 64 -23.95 5.75 13.49
C ALA A 64 -24.16 4.23 13.41
N ASP A 65 -25.21 3.70 14.03
CA ASP A 65 -25.54 2.27 13.99
C ASP A 65 -25.95 1.81 12.59
N LYS A 66 -26.64 2.67 11.81
CA LYS A 66 -26.96 2.39 10.40
C LYS A 66 -25.75 2.50 9.48
N ILE A 67 -24.83 3.42 9.74
CA ILE A 67 -23.65 3.68 8.89
C ILE A 67 -22.54 2.66 9.14
N ARG A 68 -22.36 2.19 10.38
CA ARG A 68 -21.34 1.20 10.76
C ARG A 68 -21.29 -0.02 9.83
N PRO A 69 -22.38 -0.77 9.58
CA PRO A 69 -22.33 -1.95 8.72
C PRO A 69 -22.00 -1.61 7.26
N ILE A 70 -22.35 -0.41 6.78
CA ILE A 70 -21.99 0.06 5.43
C ILE A 70 -20.47 0.18 5.31
N LEU A 71 -19.84 0.89 6.26
CA LEU A 71 -18.39 1.09 6.26
C LEU A 71 -17.62 -0.22 6.45
N GLN A 72 -18.14 -1.14 7.26
CA GLN A 72 -17.54 -2.48 7.43
C GLN A 72 -17.59 -3.29 6.13
N ARG A 73 -18.74 -3.30 5.44
CA ARG A 73 -18.88 -3.97 4.15
C ARG A 73 -17.93 -3.36 3.11
N THR A 74 -17.94 -2.04 2.95
CA THR A 74 -17.03 -1.34 2.03
C THR A 74 -15.56 -1.62 2.35
N GLY A 75 -15.18 -1.67 3.63
CA GLY A 75 -13.83 -2.01 4.03
C GLY A 75 -13.40 -3.39 3.58
N ARG A 76 -14.26 -4.40 3.79
CA ARG A 76 -14.00 -5.79 3.36
C ARG A 76 -13.91 -5.91 1.84
N GLU A 77 -14.87 -5.35 1.10
CA GLU A 77 -14.86 -5.37 -0.38
C GLU A 77 -13.58 -4.73 -0.94
N MET A 78 -13.15 -3.58 -0.39
CA MET A 78 -11.92 -2.92 -0.80
C MET A 78 -10.67 -3.76 -0.48
N TRP A 79 -10.67 -4.48 0.64
CA TRP A 79 -9.57 -5.36 1.02
C TRP A 79 -9.47 -6.60 0.13
N GLU A 80 -10.60 -7.22 -0.19
CA GLU A 80 -10.70 -8.36 -1.11
C GLU A 80 -10.19 -7.97 -2.50
N LEU A 81 -10.67 -6.86 -3.06
CA LEU A 81 -10.22 -6.34 -4.36
C LEU A 81 -8.71 -6.07 -4.37
N ARG A 82 -8.17 -5.47 -3.32
CA ARG A 82 -6.71 -5.23 -3.21
C ARG A 82 -5.92 -6.53 -3.18
N THR A 83 -6.39 -7.52 -2.44
CA THR A 83 -5.74 -8.84 -2.32
C THR A 83 -5.75 -9.56 -3.66
N GLU A 84 -6.88 -9.58 -4.35
CA GLU A 84 -7.03 -10.18 -5.67
C GLU A 84 -6.12 -9.50 -6.71
N MET A 85 -6.16 -8.18 -6.79
CA MET A 85 -5.31 -7.42 -7.71
C MET A 85 -3.83 -7.63 -7.42
N ALA A 86 -3.42 -7.64 -6.15
CA ALA A 86 -2.03 -7.91 -5.79
C ALA A 86 -1.55 -9.28 -6.29
N GLY A 87 -2.39 -10.32 -6.13
CA GLY A 87 -2.11 -11.65 -6.66
C GLY A 87 -1.97 -11.66 -8.18
N ARG A 88 -2.89 -11.00 -8.88
CA ARG A 88 -2.86 -10.90 -10.35
C ARG A 88 -1.65 -10.13 -10.85
N THR A 89 -1.32 -8.99 -10.24
CA THR A 89 -0.13 -8.20 -10.56
C THR A 89 1.15 -9.02 -10.38
N PHE A 90 1.26 -9.77 -9.28
CA PHE A 90 2.41 -10.65 -9.06
C PHE A 90 2.56 -11.69 -10.17
N GLN A 91 1.46 -12.33 -10.59
CA GLN A 91 1.48 -13.30 -11.67
C GLN A 91 1.92 -12.69 -13.01
N VAL A 92 1.39 -11.52 -13.35
CA VAL A 92 1.76 -10.80 -14.59
C VAL A 92 3.26 -10.44 -14.59
N ILE A 93 3.77 -9.91 -13.49
CA ILE A 93 5.19 -9.57 -13.36
C ILE A 93 6.06 -10.83 -13.47
N ARG A 94 5.66 -11.95 -12.82
CA ARG A 94 6.41 -13.20 -12.89
C ARG A 94 6.47 -13.74 -14.31
N ALA A 95 5.33 -13.80 -15.01
CA ALA A 95 5.29 -14.25 -16.40
C ALA A 95 6.18 -13.38 -17.29
N SER A 96 6.09 -12.05 -17.15
CA SER A 96 6.95 -11.12 -17.89
C SER A 96 8.45 -11.36 -17.62
N HIS A 97 8.83 -11.65 -16.37
CA HIS A 97 10.22 -11.99 -16.06
C HIS A 97 10.68 -13.31 -16.68
N GLU A 98 9.80 -14.31 -16.73
CA GLU A 98 10.08 -15.60 -17.36
C GLU A 98 10.27 -15.45 -18.88
N GLU A 99 9.39 -14.69 -19.53
CA GLU A 99 9.49 -14.35 -20.96
C GLU A 99 10.78 -13.58 -21.26
N ILE A 100 11.11 -12.55 -20.49
CA ILE A 100 12.36 -11.80 -20.67
C ILE A 100 13.57 -12.72 -20.47
N ALA A 101 13.58 -13.55 -19.42
CA ALA A 101 14.71 -14.43 -19.14
C ALA A 101 14.96 -15.44 -20.27
N ALA A 102 13.92 -15.89 -20.98
CA ALA A 102 14.05 -16.81 -22.10
C ALA A 102 14.91 -16.23 -23.24
N GLU A 103 14.81 -14.92 -23.48
CA GLU A 103 15.52 -14.20 -24.55
C GLU A 103 16.97 -13.82 -24.19
N LEU A 104 17.38 -14.00 -22.94
CA LEU A 104 18.70 -13.58 -22.44
C LEU A 104 19.74 -14.70 -22.50
N THR A 105 21.00 -14.34 -22.75
CA THR A 105 22.14 -15.26 -22.57
C THR A 105 22.30 -15.67 -21.09
N PRO A 106 23.00 -16.78 -20.79
CA PRO A 106 23.23 -17.21 -19.42
C PRO A 106 23.82 -16.11 -18.52
N GLU A 107 24.80 -15.35 -19.02
CA GLU A 107 25.45 -14.26 -18.28
C GLU A 107 24.48 -13.09 -18.04
N GLN A 108 23.65 -12.76 -19.04
CA GLN A 108 22.64 -11.70 -18.92
C GLN A 108 21.52 -12.08 -17.94
N ARG A 109 21.17 -13.37 -17.82
CA ARG A 109 20.17 -13.86 -16.85
C ARG A 109 20.60 -13.64 -15.41
N GLU A 110 21.88 -13.85 -15.11
CA GLU A 110 22.43 -13.59 -13.77
C GLU A 110 22.32 -12.11 -13.40
N GLU A 111 22.66 -11.22 -14.33
CA GLU A 111 22.54 -9.78 -14.15
C GLU A 111 21.08 -9.35 -13.99
N PHE A 112 20.17 -9.87 -14.83
CA PHE A 112 18.74 -9.61 -14.73
C PHE A 112 18.17 -10.07 -13.38
N ALA A 113 18.59 -11.22 -12.88
CA ALA A 113 18.19 -11.70 -11.56
C ALA A 113 18.70 -10.78 -10.43
N ARG A 114 19.91 -10.19 -10.57
CA ARG A 114 20.45 -9.20 -9.64
C ARG A 114 19.63 -7.91 -9.64
N LEU A 115 19.37 -7.34 -10.82
CA LEU A 115 18.54 -6.13 -10.96
C LEU A 115 17.16 -6.30 -10.32
N ASN A 116 16.52 -7.47 -10.53
CA ASN A 116 15.23 -7.79 -9.93
C ASN A 116 15.30 -7.93 -8.40
N ARG A 117 16.39 -8.47 -7.85
CA ARG A 117 16.61 -8.52 -6.38
C ARG A 117 16.77 -7.12 -5.81
N GLU A 118 17.63 -6.29 -6.40
CA GLU A 118 17.84 -4.91 -5.95
C GLU A 118 16.55 -4.09 -5.99
N MET A 119 15.76 -4.22 -7.05
CA MET A 119 14.46 -3.57 -7.15
C MET A 119 13.53 -3.99 -6.00
N ARG A 120 13.44 -5.29 -5.70
CA ARG A 120 12.63 -5.79 -4.58
C ARG A 120 13.13 -5.29 -3.23
N GLU A 121 14.44 -5.21 -3.03
CA GLU A 121 15.02 -4.67 -1.79
C GLU A 121 14.75 -3.17 -1.64
N ARG A 122 14.90 -2.39 -2.71
CA ARG A 122 14.54 -0.97 -2.72
C ARG A 122 13.07 -0.75 -2.36
N LEU A 123 12.17 -1.58 -2.90
CA LEU A 123 10.74 -1.52 -2.57
C LEU A 123 10.45 -1.95 -1.13
N ARG A 124 11.18 -2.95 -0.59
CA ARG A 124 11.07 -3.36 0.82
C ARG A 124 11.54 -2.28 1.79
N LEU A 125 12.66 -1.64 1.49
CA LEU A 125 13.26 -0.59 2.33
C LEU A 125 12.43 0.71 2.33
N GLN A 126 11.76 1.02 1.22
CA GLN A 126 10.86 2.18 1.13
C GLN A 126 9.49 1.94 1.79
N GLY A 127 9.20 0.71 2.25
CA GLY A 127 7.91 0.32 2.78
C GLY A 127 6.82 0.27 1.70
N PRO A 128 5.59 -0.19 2.04
CA PRO A 128 4.46 -0.09 1.11
C PRO A 128 4.32 1.38 0.67
N PRO A 129 4.07 1.66 -0.62
CA PRO A 129 4.06 3.02 -1.14
C PRO A 129 3.21 3.90 -0.24
N GLY A 130 3.87 4.89 0.38
CA GLY A 130 3.17 5.96 1.08
C GLY A 130 2.25 6.68 0.09
N PRO A 131 1.23 7.41 0.57
CA PRO A 131 0.26 8.09 -0.28
C PRO A 131 0.89 9.17 -1.20
N LYS A 132 2.19 9.47 -1.04
CA LYS A 132 2.97 10.36 -1.91
C LYS A 132 3.60 9.66 -3.13
N GLY A 133 3.64 8.32 -3.16
CA GLY A 133 4.28 7.53 -4.23
C GLY A 133 3.30 6.85 -5.19
N LEU A 134 2.00 6.81 -4.86
CA LEU A 134 1.01 6.72 -5.93
C LEU A 134 0.95 8.12 -6.57
N PRO A 135 0.95 8.25 -7.92
CA PRO A 135 0.42 9.49 -8.50
C PRO A 135 -0.92 9.75 -7.82
N PRO A 136 -1.25 11.01 -7.46
CA PRO A 136 -2.55 11.29 -6.90
C PRO A 136 -3.57 10.63 -7.83
N MET A 137 -4.29 9.61 -7.34
CA MET A 137 -5.55 9.24 -7.97
C MET A 137 -6.35 10.52 -7.88
N LYS A 138 -6.41 11.26 -8.98
CA LYS A 138 -7.33 12.36 -9.16
C LYS A 138 -8.67 11.78 -8.73
N GLY A 139 -9.20 12.25 -7.60
CA GLY A 139 -10.51 11.81 -7.08
C GLY A 139 -11.52 11.85 -8.23
N PRO A 140 -12.58 11.04 -8.16
CA PRO A 140 -13.33 10.57 -9.33
C PRO A 140 -13.68 11.73 -10.27
N GLY A 141 -12.82 11.94 -11.28
CA GLY A 141 -13.34 12.07 -12.62
C GLY A 141 -14.01 10.72 -12.82
N VAL A 142 -15.35 10.74 -12.77
CA VAL A 142 -16.26 9.68 -13.17
C VAL A 142 -15.48 8.63 -13.95
N PHE A 143 -15.40 7.40 -13.43
CA PHE A 143 -15.04 6.28 -14.28
C PHE A 143 -16.13 6.22 -15.34
N SER A 144 -15.99 7.04 -16.38
CA SER A 144 -16.70 6.89 -17.62
C SER A 144 -16.17 5.57 -18.13
N ALA A 145 -16.86 4.49 -17.75
CA ALA A 145 -16.77 3.25 -18.49
C ALA A 145 -16.83 3.68 -19.96
N PRO A 146 -15.88 3.24 -20.82
CA PRO A 146 -16.05 3.45 -22.24
C PRO A 146 -17.45 2.90 -22.56
N ALA A 147 -18.31 3.77 -23.12
CA ALA A 147 -19.64 3.35 -23.54
C ALA A 147 -19.50 2.04 -24.31
N PRO A 148 -20.34 1.02 -24.04
CA PRO A 148 -20.24 -0.24 -24.75
C PRO A 148 -20.21 0.06 -26.24
N LYS A 149 -19.09 -0.27 -26.90
CA LYS A 149 -18.98 -0.20 -28.36
C LYS A 149 -19.87 -1.30 -28.91
N GLY A 150 -21.10 -0.91 -29.20
CA GLY A 150 -22.13 -1.80 -29.70
C GLY A 150 -23.47 -1.30 -29.20
N GLU A 151 -24.15 -0.53 -30.04
CA GLU A 151 -25.61 -0.43 -29.94
C GLU A 151 -26.17 -1.85 -29.81
N PRO A 152 -27.09 -2.12 -28.87
CA PRO A 152 -27.86 -3.34 -28.94
C PRO A 152 -28.59 -3.27 -30.29
N LYS A 153 -28.16 -4.14 -31.21
CA LYS A 153 -28.84 -4.37 -32.49
C LYS A 153 -30.29 -4.63 -32.12
N ARG A 154 -31.16 -3.63 -32.28
CA ARG A 154 -32.61 -3.81 -32.17
C ARG A 154 -32.91 -4.94 -33.14
N LEU A 155 -33.19 -6.12 -32.60
CA LEU A 155 -33.85 -7.17 -33.34
C LEU A 155 -35.07 -6.48 -33.92
N LYS A 156 -35.07 -6.33 -35.25
CA LYS A 156 -36.27 -5.96 -35.97
C LYS A 156 -37.24 -7.10 -35.67
N GLU A 157 -38.17 -6.81 -34.78
CA GLU A 157 -39.39 -7.59 -34.63
C GLU A 157 -40.02 -7.57 -36.03
N GLY A 158 -39.97 -8.74 -36.67
CA GLY A 158 -40.47 -8.95 -38.00
C GLY A 158 -41.98 -8.81 -37.99
N ASP A 159 -42.45 -7.91 -38.85
CA ASP A 159 -43.53 -8.14 -39.81
C ASP A 159 -44.30 -9.46 -39.62
N LYS A 160 -45.50 -9.34 -39.02
CA LYS A 160 -46.72 -10.05 -39.41
C LYS A 160 -47.94 -9.22 -39.03
#